data_AF-A0A246K4K2-F1
#
_entry.id   AF-A0A246K4K2-F1
#
_cell.length_a   1.000
_cell.length_b   1.000
_cell.length_c   1.000
_cell.angle_alpha   90.00
_cell.angle_beta   90.00
_cell.angle_gamma   90.00
#
_symmetry.space_group_name_H-M   'P 1'
#
loop_
_entity.id
_entity.type
_entity.pdbx_description
1 polymer ?
#
loop_
_entity_poly.entity_id
_entity_poly.type
_entity_poly.pdbx_seq_one_letter_code
_entity_poly.pdbx_strand_id
1 'polypeptide(L)' 'MDSRKLNIALTAAAALMLVAGCSRTDNEPGPGGVTVSEAKALDDAAEMLESRDNLPADTTATERAKANK' A
#
# COMPACT_ATOMS: atom_id res chain seq x y z
N MET A 1 -3.24 -25.37 -39.76
CA MET A 1 -2.69 -24.44 -38.76
C MET A 1 -1.25 -24.86 -38.51
N ASP A 2 -0.28 -24.04 -38.88
CA ASP A 2 1.14 -24.43 -38.90
C ASP A 2 1.66 -24.70 -37.49
N SER A 3 2.33 -25.84 -37.27
CA SER A 3 2.88 -26.22 -35.95
C SER A 3 3.86 -25.17 -35.39
N ARG A 4 4.49 -24.41 -36.29
CA ARG A 4 5.34 -23.26 -35.94
C ARG A 4 4.55 -22.12 -35.30
N LYS A 5 3.32 -21.86 -35.76
CA LYS A 5 2.44 -20.82 -35.19
C LYS A 5 1.93 -21.23 -33.82
N LEU A 6 1.68 -22.53 -33.61
CA LEU A 6 1.27 -23.07 -32.31
C LEU A 6 2.38 -22.92 -31.27
N ASN A 7 3.63 -23.23 -31.64
CA ASN A 7 4.77 -23.06 -30.73
C ASN A 7 5.02 -21.58 -30.37
N ILE A 8 4.90 -20.66 -31.33
CA ILE A 8 5.04 -19.22 -31.08
C ILE A 8 3.93 -18.69 -30.16
N ALA A 9 2.69 -19.13 -30.37
CA ALA A 9 1.58 -18.73 -29.51
C ALA A 9 1.77 -19.23 -28.07
N LEU A 10 2.27 -20.46 -27.91
CA LEU A 10 2.52 -21.06 -26.60
C LEU A 10 3.63 -20.32 -25.83
N THR A 11 4.73 -19.97 -26.49
CA THR A 11 5.82 -19.21 -25.86
C THR A 11 5.40 -17.78 -25.51
N ALA A 12 4.63 -17.12 -26.37
CA ALA A 12 4.10 -15.79 -26.11
C ALA A 12 3.13 -15.79 -24.91
N ALA A 13 2.25 -16.78 -24.81
CA ALA A 13 1.33 -16.93 -23.68
C ALA A 13 2.07 -17.16 -22.36
N ALA A 14 3.12 -17.99 -22.36
CA ALA A 14 3.95 -18.23 -21.18
C ALA A 14 4.70 -16.96 -20.72
N ALA A 15 5.21 -16.16 -21.66
CA ALA A 15 5.90 -14.90 -21.35
C ALA A 15 4.96 -13.85 -20.71
N LEU A 16 3.71 -13.77 -21.17
CA LEU A 16 2.70 -12.86 -20.60
C LEU A 16 2.32 -13.26 -19.15
N MET A 17 2.25 -14.55 -18.84
CA MET A 17 2.00 -15.05 -17.49
C MET A 17 3.12 -14.69 -16.50
N LEU A 18 4.38 -14.71 -16.94
CA LEU A 18 5.54 -14.34 -16.10
C LEU A 18 5.54 -12.84 -15.74
N VAL A 19 5.12 -11.97 -16.66
CA VAL A 19 5.02 -10.51 -16.41
C VAL A 19 3.84 -10.15 -15.50
N ALA A 20 2.79 -10.97 -15.45
CA ALA A 20 1.66 -10.75 -14.54
C ALA A 20 2.06 -10.85 -13.05
N GLY A 21 3.16 -11.53 -12.72
CA GLY A 21 3.75 -11.58 -11.38
C GLY A 21 4.67 -10.39 -11.05
N CYS A 22 5.12 -9.63 -12.05
CA CYS A 22 5.76 -8.32 -11.85
C CYS A 22 4.72 -7.19 -11.73
N SER A 23 3.43 -7.54 -11.72
CA SER A 23 2.34 -6.60 -11.51
C SER A 23 2.04 -6.46 -10.02
N ARG A 24 2.01 -5.21 -9.57
CA ARG A 24 1.61 -4.72 -8.26
C ARG A 24 0.24 -5.26 -7.88
N THR A 25 0.19 -6.46 -7.29
CA THR A 25 -0.98 -6.92 -6.56
C THR A 25 -1.00 -6.14 -5.24
N ASP A 26 -2.18 -5.70 -4.78
CA ASP A 26 -2.31 -4.95 -3.52
C ASP A 26 -1.79 -5.70 -2.28
N ASN A 27 -1.55 -7.02 -2.40
CA ASN A 27 -1.05 -7.90 -1.35
C ASN A 27 0.46 -8.20 -1.44
N GLU A 28 1.15 -7.78 -2.49
CA GLU A 28 2.61 -7.95 -2.54
C GLU A 28 3.29 -6.84 -1.73
N PRO A 29 4.28 -7.18 -0.87
CA PRO A 29 5.02 -6.17 -0.10
C PRO A 29 5.70 -5.16 -1.03
N GLY A 30 5.30 -3.90 -0.91
CA GLY A 30 5.91 -2.77 -1.63
C GLY A 30 7.26 -2.36 -1.02
N PRO A 31 7.88 -1.29 -1.54
CA PRO A 31 9.09 -0.72 -0.96
C PRO A 31 8.87 -0.37 0.51
N GLY A 32 9.70 -0.92 1.41
CA GLY A 32 9.49 -0.83 2.87
C GLY A 32 8.85 -2.07 3.50
N GLY A 33 8.51 -3.09 2.71
CA GLY A 33 7.98 -4.37 3.21
C GLY A 33 6.49 -4.31 3.62
N VAL A 34 5.82 -3.20 3.33
CA VAL A 34 4.39 -3.01 3.60
C VAL A 34 3.59 -3.15 2.31
N THR A 35 2.42 -3.77 2.40
CA THR A 35 1.45 -3.86 1.30
C THR A 35 0.88 -2.48 0.97
N VAL A 36 0.26 -2.34 -0.21
CA VAL A 36 -0.41 -1.09 -0.60
C VAL A 36 -1.55 -0.75 0.37
N SER A 37 -2.26 -1.78 0.85
CA SER A 37 -3.34 -1.63 1.83
C SER A 37 -2.83 -1.15 3.18
N GLU A 38 -1.69 -1.68 3.65
CA GLU A 38 -1.05 -1.23 4.89
C GLU A 38 -0.57 0.21 4.78
N ALA A 39 0.10 0.57 3.68
CA ALA A 39 0.56 1.94 3.45
C ALA A 39 -0.60 2.94 3.49
N LYS A 40 -1.75 2.60 2.88
CA LYS A 40 -2.94 3.45 2.94
C LYS A 40 -3.49 3.60 4.36
N ALA A 41 -3.53 2.52 5.15
CA ALA A 41 -3.98 2.59 6.53
C ALA A 41 -3.06 3.47 7.41
N LEU A 42 -1.75 3.47 7.13
CA LEU A 42 -0.77 4.34 7.78
C LEU A 42 -0.97 5.81 7.40
N ASP A 43 -1.23 6.11 6.13
CA ASP A 43 -1.51 7.47 5.65
C ASP A 43 -2.80 8.03 6.25
N ASP A 44 -3.89 7.23 6.26
CA ASP A 44 -5.17 7.62 6.87
C ASP A 44 -4.99 7.92 8.37
N ALA A 45 -4.15 7.16 9.08
CA ALA A 45 -3.84 7.42 10.48
C ALA A 45 -3.05 8.72 10.70
N ALA A 46 -2.13 9.06 9.78
CA ALA A 46 -1.41 10.33 9.81
C ALA A 46 -2.34 11.52 9.59
N GLU A 47 -3.28 11.41 8.65
CA GLU A 47 -4.29 12.45 8.38
C GLU A 47 -5.17 12.74 9.60
N MET A 48 -5.54 11.70 10.38
CA MET A 48 -6.29 11.88 11.63
C MET A 48 -5.50 12.66 12.69
N LEU A 49 -4.17 12.50 12.76
CA LEU A 49 -3.32 13.25 13.68
C LEU A 49 -3.21 14.72 13.25
N GLU A 50 -2.97 14.97 11.97
CA GLU A 50 -2.87 16.32 11.42
C GLU A 50 -4.19 17.09 11.55
N SER A 51 -5.32 16.41 11.34
CA SER A 51 -6.67 16.96 11.58
C SER A 51 -6.87 17.41 13.03
N ARG A 52 -6.29 16.69 14.00
CA ARG A 52 -6.35 17.02 15.43
C ARG A 52 -5.34 18.10 15.85
N ASP A 53 -4.20 18.18 15.19
CA ASP A 53 -3.14 19.13 15.54
C ASP A 53 -3.46 20.58 15.11
N ASN A 54 -4.58 20.80 14.42
CA ASN A 54 -5.20 22.12 14.25
C ASN A 54 -5.76 22.71 15.56
N LEU A 55 -5.84 21.93 16.63
CA LEU A 55 -6.13 22.46 17.97
C LEU A 55 -4.86 23.07 18.56
N PRO A 56 -4.93 24.27 19.19
CA PRO A 56 -3.77 24.87 19.83
C PRO A 56 -3.16 23.88 20.83
N ALA A 57 -1.86 23.60 20.66
CA ALA A 57 -1.09 22.59 21.40
C ALA A 57 -1.21 22.73 22.94
N ASP A 58 -1.52 23.93 23.43
CA ASP A 58 -1.74 24.21 24.85
C ASP A 58 -2.96 23.46 25.43
N THR A 59 -3.96 23.11 24.61
CA THR A 59 -5.18 22.44 25.08
C THR A 59 -4.90 20.97 25.40
N THR A 60 -4.17 20.27 24.52
CA THR A 60 -3.94 18.82 24.64
C THR A 60 -2.92 18.48 25.74
N ALA A 61 -1.90 19.32 25.92
CA ALA A 61 -0.91 19.16 26.99
C ALA A 61 -1.52 19.44 28.38
N THR A 62 -2.34 20.48 28.51
CA THR A 62 -3.01 20.83 29.77
C THR A 62 -4.06 19.80 30.17
N GLU A 63 -4.77 19.21 29.22
CA GLU A 63 -5.79 18.19 29.48
C GLU A 63 -5.20 16.85 29.92
N ARG A 64 -4.08 16.42 29.32
CA ARG A 64 -3.33 15.24 29.80
C ARG A 64 -2.72 15.44 31.19
N ALA A 65 -2.26 16.66 31.51
CA ALA A 65 -1.73 16.99 32.83
C ALA A 65 -2.82 16.98 33.92
N LYS A 66 -4.07 17.36 33.57
CA LYS A 66 -5.23 17.27 34.48
C LYS A 66 -5.75 15.85 34.66
N ALA A 67 -5.71 15.01 33.63
CA ALA A 67 -6.21 13.63 33.71
C ALA A 67 -5.34 12.69 34.57
N ASN A 68 -4.08 13.08 34.83
CA ASN A 68 -3.14 12.33 35.68
C ASN A 68 -3.09 12.84 37.13
N LYS A 69 -4.07 13.64 37.56
CA LYS A 69 -4.17 14.19 38.92
C LYS A 69 -5.51 13.82 39.54
#